data_AF-A0A376TH30-F1
#
_entry.id   AF-A0A376TH30-F1
#
_cell.length_a   1.000
_cell.length_b   1.000
_cell.length_c   1.000
_cell.angle_alpha   90.00
_cell.angle_beta   90.00
_cell.angle_gamma   90.00
#
_symmetry.space_group_name_H-M   'P 1'
#
loop_
_entity.id
_entity.type
_entity.pdbx_description
1 polymer ?
#
loop_
_entity_poly.entity_id
_entity_poly.type
_entity_poly.pdbx_seq_one_letter_code
_entity_poly.pdbx_strand_id
1 'polypeptide(L)'
;MKILKVIGLLMEYPDELLWECKEDALALIRRDAPMLTDFTHNLLNAPLLDKQAEWCEVFDRGRTTSLLLFEHVHAESRDRGQAMVDLLAEYEKVGLQLDCRELPDYLPLYLEYLSVLPDDQAKEGLLNVAPILALLGGRLKQREAPWYALFDALLQLAGSILSSDSVTKQVNSEERDDTPPGA
;
A
#
# COMPACT_ATOMS: atom_id res chain seq x y z
N MET A 1 -10.75 -11.38 -2.35
CA MET A 1 -9.36 -11.84 -2.68
C MET A 1 -8.42 -11.84 -1.46
N LYS A 2 -8.17 -12.99 -0.80
CA LYS A 2 -7.41 -13.05 0.47
C LYS A 2 -5.97 -12.53 0.43
N ILE A 3 -5.30 -12.67 -0.72
CA ILE A 3 -3.89 -12.25 -0.89
C ILE A 3 -3.68 -10.74 -0.66
N LEU A 4 -4.73 -9.92 -0.87
CA LEU A 4 -4.66 -8.47 -0.66
C LEU A 4 -4.38 -8.12 0.80
N LYS A 5 -4.93 -8.88 1.76
CA LYS A 5 -4.65 -8.67 3.18
C LYS A 5 -3.18 -8.94 3.51
N VAL A 6 -2.59 -9.99 2.93
CA VAL A 6 -1.17 -10.30 3.13
C VAL A 6 -0.28 -9.21 2.53
N ILE A 7 -0.64 -8.68 1.36
CA ILE A 7 0.08 -7.56 0.75
C ILE A 7 -0.03 -6.30 1.62
N GLY A 8 -1.21 -6.03 2.20
CA GLY A 8 -1.42 -4.94 3.16
C GLY A 8 -0.50 -5.07 4.38
N LEU A 9 -0.42 -6.25 4.99
CA LEU A 9 0.49 -6.51 6.11
C LEU A 9 1.97 -6.27 5.78
N LEU A 10 2.39 -6.54 4.53
CA LEU A 10 3.76 -6.26 4.07
C LEU A 10 4.04 -4.75 3.84
N MET A 11 3.00 -3.93 3.80
CA MET A 11 3.08 -2.47 3.69
C MET A 11 3.04 -1.78 5.05
N GLU A 12 2.50 -2.43 6.08
CA GLU A 12 2.46 -1.89 7.45
C GLU A 12 3.86 -1.75 8.05
N TYR A 13 3.95 -0.99 9.15
CA TYR A 13 5.18 -0.89 9.91
C TYR A 13 5.61 -2.30 10.36
N PRO A 14 6.84 -2.75 10.03
CA PRO A 14 7.31 -4.07 10.40
C PRO A 14 7.19 -4.32 11.91
N ASP A 15 6.52 -5.40 12.30
CA ASP A 15 6.34 -5.78 13.69
C ASP A 15 6.85 -7.20 13.99
N GLU A 16 6.90 -7.55 15.27
CA GLU A 16 7.35 -8.85 15.74
C GLU A 16 6.42 -9.98 15.26
N LEU A 17 5.11 -9.73 15.22
CA LEU A 17 4.11 -10.74 14.88
C LEU A 17 4.28 -11.26 13.46
N LEU A 18 4.49 -10.37 12.49
CA LEU A 18 4.72 -10.76 11.10
C LEU A 18 6.05 -11.51 10.93
N TRP A 19 7.09 -11.14 11.69
CA TRP A 19 8.37 -11.83 11.69
C TRP A 19 8.29 -13.23 12.31
N GLU A 20 7.53 -13.39 13.38
CA GLU A 20 7.25 -14.68 14.02
C GLU A 20 6.42 -15.60 13.10
N CYS A 21 5.45 -15.03 12.37
CA CYS A 21 4.59 -15.73 11.44
C CYS A 21 5.12 -15.78 9.99
N LYS A 22 6.40 -15.49 9.76
CA LYS A 22 6.94 -15.27 8.40
C LYS A 22 6.75 -16.45 7.44
N GLU A 23 6.81 -17.68 7.93
CA GLU A 23 6.68 -18.88 7.08
C GLU A 23 5.28 -18.99 6.47
N ASP A 24 4.25 -18.58 7.21
CA ASP A 24 2.87 -18.55 6.71
C ASP A 24 2.70 -17.46 5.65
N ALA A 25 3.25 -16.27 5.88
CA ALA A 25 3.26 -15.19 4.90
C ALA A 25 3.98 -15.62 3.61
N LEU A 26 5.16 -16.23 3.72
CA LEU A 26 5.92 -16.75 2.57
C LEU A 26 5.18 -17.87 1.83
N ALA A 27 4.47 -18.75 2.53
CA ALA A 27 3.66 -19.79 1.92
C ALA A 27 2.48 -19.21 1.12
N LEU A 28 1.77 -18.23 1.69
CA LEU A 28 0.65 -17.56 1.02
C LEU A 28 1.13 -16.77 -0.21
N ILE A 29 2.24 -16.02 -0.09
CA ILE A 29 2.82 -15.28 -1.21
C ILE A 29 3.23 -16.22 -2.34
N ARG A 30 3.96 -17.31 -2.04
CA ARG A 30 4.36 -18.28 -3.08
C ARG A 30 3.18 -18.89 -3.83
N ARG A 31 2.05 -19.09 -3.15
CA ARG A 31 0.84 -19.69 -3.74
C ARG A 31 0.05 -18.69 -4.58
N ASP A 32 -0.22 -17.51 -4.02
CA ASP A 32 -1.24 -16.60 -4.57
C ASP A 32 -0.65 -15.34 -5.23
N ALA A 33 0.59 -14.98 -4.91
CA ALA A 33 1.31 -13.84 -5.48
C ALA A 33 2.80 -14.18 -5.74
N PRO A 34 3.11 -15.17 -6.60
CA PRO A 34 4.48 -15.66 -6.76
C PRO A 34 5.47 -14.59 -7.24
N MET A 35 5.00 -13.53 -7.91
CA MET A 35 5.82 -12.37 -8.30
C MET A 35 6.43 -11.61 -7.11
N LEU A 36 5.88 -11.76 -5.90
CA LEU A 36 6.39 -11.15 -4.67
C LEU A 36 7.32 -12.08 -3.88
N THR A 37 7.56 -13.31 -4.33
CA THR A 37 8.33 -14.32 -3.56
C THR A 37 9.70 -13.80 -3.12
N ASP A 38 10.48 -13.24 -4.06
CA ASP A 38 11.82 -12.75 -3.76
C ASP A 38 11.79 -11.52 -2.85
N PHE A 39 10.87 -10.59 -3.09
CA PHE A 39 10.68 -9.41 -2.24
C PHE A 39 10.35 -9.82 -0.80
N THR A 40 9.31 -10.64 -0.61
CA THR A 40 8.86 -11.06 0.73
C THR A 40 9.93 -11.89 1.43
N HIS A 41 10.62 -12.77 0.71
CA HIS A 41 11.73 -13.55 1.25
C HIS A 41 12.86 -12.65 1.77
N ASN A 42 13.25 -11.64 1.00
CA ASN A 42 14.32 -10.71 1.38
C ASN A 42 13.89 -9.80 2.54
N LEU A 43 12.64 -9.34 2.56
CA LEU A 43 12.09 -8.51 3.64
C LEU A 43 12.07 -9.28 4.96
N LEU A 44 11.42 -10.44 5.01
CA LEU A 44 11.13 -11.17 6.25
C LEU A 44 12.32 -11.98 6.80
N ASN A 45 13.42 -12.10 6.05
CA ASN A 45 14.67 -12.70 6.54
C ASN A 45 15.74 -11.67 6.93
N ALA A 46 15.46 -10.38 6.78
CA ALA A 46 16.33 -9.33 7.29
C ALA A 46 16.09 -9.08 8.80
N PRO A 47 17.04 -8.47 9.51
CA PRO A 47 16.82 -8.02 10.88
C PRO A 47 15.65 -7.04 10.97
N LEU A 48 14.72 -7.28 11.89
CA LEU A 48 13.49 -6.49 12.04
C LEU A 48 13.78 -4.99 12.22
N LEU A 49 14.72 -4.66 13.11
CA LEU A 49 15.11 -3.27 13.38
C LEU A 49 15.60 -2.53 12.12
N ASP A 50 16.32 -3.22 11.23
CA ASP A 50 16.80 -2.63 9.98
C ASP A 50 15.61 -2.31 9.07
N LYS A 51 14.63 -3.22 8.97
CA LYS A 51 13.42 -3.02 8.16
C LYS A 51 12.47 -1.99 8.75
N GLN A 52 12.39 -1.86 10.06
CA GLN A 52 11.69 -0.77 10.72
C GLN A 52 12.30 0.59 10.40
N ALA A 53 13.63 0.71 10.45
CA ALA A 53 14.32 1.95 10.11
C ALA A 53 14.11 2.30 8.62
N GLU A 54 14.30 1.34 7.71
CA GLU A 54 14.03 1.54 6.28
C GLU A 54 12.58 1.96 6.02
N TRP A 55 11.61 1.34 6.69
CA TRP A 55 10.20 1.67 6.53
C TRP A 55 9.91 3.13 6.92
N CYS A 56 10.45 3.60 8.05
CA CYS A 56 10.32 5.00 8.46
C CYS A 56 10.92 5.97 7.43
N GLU A 57 12.10 5.65 6.88
CA GLU A 57 12.72 6.47 5.83
C GLU A 57 11.88 6.55 4.56
N VAL A 58 11.13 5.50 4.25
CA VAL A 58 10.36 5.38 3.02
C VAL A 58 8.95 5.95 3.16
N PHE A 59 8.22 5.63 4.22
CA PHE A 59 6.77 5.90 4.32
C PHE A 59 6.40 6.97 5.34
N ASP A 60 7.27 7.25 6.32
CA ASP A 60 6.99 8.24 7.37
C ASP A 60 7.60 9.62 7.05
N ARG A 61 8.50 9.69 6.05
CA ARG A 61 9.12 10.94 5.59
C ARG A 61 8.35 11.60 4.46
N GLY A 62 7.71 12.72 4.78
CA GLY A 62 7.02 13.57 3.81
C GLY A 62 5.72 12.95 3.29
N ARG A 63 5.07 13.65 2.35
CA ARG A 63 3.75 13.23 1.83
C ARG A 63 3.85 12.42 0.54
N THR A 64 4.96 12.53 -0.18
CA THR A 64 5.12 11.94 -1.53
C THR A 64 4.99 10.42 -1.58
N THR A 65 5.44 9.72 -0.54
CA THR A 65 5.39 8.26 -0.44
C THR A 65 4.43 7.77 0.65
N SER A 66 3.65 8.67 1.26
CA SER A 66 2.64 8.34 2.25
C SER A 66 1.66 7.27 1.75
N LEU A 67 1.30 6.34 2.64
CA LEU A 67 0.32 5.29 2.35
C LEU A 67 -1.14 5.76 2.51
N LEU A 68 -1.38 7.05 2.77
CA LEU A 68 -2.71 7.64 2.81
C LEU A 68 -3.17 7.99 1.40
N LEU A 69 -4.17 7.26 0.89
CA LEU A 69 -4.64 7.39 -0.50
C LEU A 69 -5.07 8.81 -0.85
N PHE A 70 -5.76 9.50 0.06
CA PHE A 70 -6.33 10.81 -0.25
C PHE A 70 -5.31 11.94 -0.27
N GLU A 71 -4.11 11.75 0.28
CA GLU A 71 -3.02 12.72 0.13
C GLU A 71 -2.53 12.87 -1.31
N HIS A 72 -2.80 11.88 -2.17
CA HIS A 72 -2.38 11.86 -3.57
C HIS A 72 -3.44 12.33 -4.57
N VAL A 73 -4.68 12.57 -4.11
CA VAL A 73 -5.83 12.86 -4.98
C VAL A 73 -6.53 14.17 -4.61
N HIS A 74 -6.65 14.48 -3.32
CA HIS A 74 -7.43 15.64 -2.87
C HIS A 74 -6.51 16.80 -2.46
N ALA A 75 -6.47 17.83 -3.29
CA ALA A 75 -5.74 19.08 -3.01
C ALA A 75 -6.44 19.95 -1.94
N GLU A 76 -7.77 19.80 -1.77
CA GLU A 76 -8.58 20.57 -0.82
C GLU A 76 -9.09 19.71 0.36
N SER A 77 -9.11 20.31 1.55
CA SER A 77 -9.50 19.60 2.80
C SER A 77 -10.96 19.16 2.84
N ARG A 78 -11.86 19.87 2.14
CA ARG A 78 -13.29 19.59 2.16
C ARG A 78 -13.64 18.30 1.41
N ASP A 79 -13.10 18.14 0.21
CA ASP A 79 -13.34 16.94 -0.60
C ASP A 79 -12.76 15.69 0.05
N ARG A 80 -11.57 15.83 0.68
CA ARG A 80 -10.97 14.77 1.50
C ARG A 80 -11.89 14.33 2.65
N GLY A 81 -12.51 15.28 3.35
CA GLY A 81 -13.40 15.00 4.47
C GLY A 81 -14.63 14.18 4.06
N GLN A 82 -15.26 14.52 2.93
CA GLN A 82 -16.39 13.75 2.41
C GLN A 82 -15.97 12.36 1.95
N ALA A 83 -14.83 12.24 1.25
CA ALA A 83 -14.32 10.95 0.81
C ALA A 83 -14.02 9.99 1.98
N MET A 84 -13.54 10.52 3.12
CA MET A 84 -13.36 9.73 4.35
C MET A 84 -14.67 9.19 4.91
N VAL A 85 -15.72 10.02 4.94
CA VAL A 85 -17.06 9.60 5.41
C VAL A 85 -17.64 8.52 4.49
N ASP A 86 -17.53 8.71 3.17
CA ASP A 86 -18.05 7.76 2.19
C ASP A 86 -17.32 6.41 2.30
N LEU A 87 -15.99 6.43 2.46
CA LEU A 87 -15.19 5.21 2.61
C LEU A 87 -15.50 4.45 3.92
N LEU A 88 -15.69 5.18 5.03
CA LEU A 88 -16.13 4.58 6.30
C LEU A 88 -17.50 3.89 6.14
N ALA A 89 -18.44 4.52 5.43
CA ALA A 89 -19.74 3.91 5.18
C ALA A 89 -19.63 2.63 4.34
N GLU A 90 -18.70 2.52 3.41
CA GLU A 90 -18.45 1.27 2.68
C GLU A 90 -17.87 0.17 3.59
N TYR A 91 -16.98 0.51 4.51
CA TYR A 91 -16.42 -0.43 5.49
C TYR A 91 -17.50 -0.97 6.43
N GLU A 92 -18.40 -0.12 6.91
CA GLU A 92 -19.51 -0.51 7.77
C GLU A 92 -20.47 -1.51 7.10
N LYS A 93 -20.70 -1.40 5.79
CA LYS A 93 -21.57 -2.34 5.04
C LYS A 93 -21.09 -3.78 5.08
N VAL A 94 -19.79 -3.99 5.22
CA VAL A 94 -19.18 -5.33 5.31
C VAL A 94 -18.81 -5.71 6.75
N GLY A 95 -19.21 -4.89 7.72
CA GLY A 95 -18.96 -5.14 9.15
C GLY A 95 -17.52 -4.89 9.59
N LEU A 96 -16.72 -4.17 8.79
CA LEU A 96 -15.37 -3.77 9.17
C LEU A 96 -15.47 -2.57 10.12
N GLN A 97 -14.98 -2.74 11.36
CA GLN A 97 -14.95 -1.69 12.38
C GLN A 97 -13.51 -1.21 12.57
N LEU A 98 -13.29 0.08 12.38
CA LEU A 98 -11.98 0.70 12.53
C LEU A 98 -11.71 1.03 13.99
N ASP A 99 -10.46 0.93 14.41
CA ASP A 99 -10.01 1.60 15.63
C ASP A 99 -10.08 3.12 15.41
N CYS A 100 -10.41 3.87 16.45
CA CYS A 100 -10.49 5.33 16.45
C CYS A 100 -9.19 6.04 16.03
N ARG A 101 -8.07 5.31 15.95
CA ARG A 101 -6.75 5.82 15.58
C ARG A 101 -6.38 5.57 14.13
N GLU A 102 -7.13 4.73 13.41
CA GLU A 102 -6.83 4.39 12.02
C GLU A 102 -7.60 5.31 11.06
N LEU A 103 -6.90 5.83 10.06
CA LEU A 103 -7.53 6.60 9.00
C LEU A 103 -8.10 5.66 7.94
N PRO A 104 -9.34 5.87 7.47
CA PRO A 104 -9.98 4.96 6.54
C PRO A 104 -9.26 4.86 5.19
N ASP A 105 -8.52 5.89 4.79
CA ASP A 105 -7.78 5.94 3.52
C ASP A 105 -6.35 5.38 3.63
N TYR A 106 -5.98 4.78 4.76
CA TYR A 106 -4.73 4.05 4.89
C TYR A 106 -4.74 2.81 3.99
N LEU A 107 -3.79 2.74 3.05
CA LEU A 107 -3.79 1.72 1.99
C LEU A 107 -3.84 0.27 2.52
N PRO A 108 -3.07 -0.15 3.54
CA PRO A 108 -3.18 -1.50 4.10
C PRO A 108 -4.59 -1.85 4.59
N LEU A 109 -5.26 -0.91 5.25
CA LEU A 109 -6.63 -1.06 5.70
C LEU A 109 -7.62 -1.15 4.52
N TYR A 110 -7.40 -0.33 3.49
CA TYR A 110 -8.19 -0.43 2.25
C TYR A 110 -8.03 -1.80 1.59
N LEU A 111 -6.82 -2.38 1.60
CA LEU A 111 -6.59 -3.73 1.09
C LEU A 111 -7.23 -4.82 1.95
N GLU A 112 -7.28 -4.65 3.27
CA GLU A 112 -8.04 -5.52 4.16
C GLU A 112 -9.53 -5.49 3.81
N TYR A 113 -10.11 -4.31 3.60
CA TYR A 113 -11.48 -4.16 3.11
C TYR A 113 -11.69 -4.89 1.77
N LEU A 114 -10.84 -4.65 0.77
CA LEU A 114 -10.97 -5.32 -0.53
C LEU A 114 -10.79 -6.85 -0.41
N SER A 115 -10.05 -7.33 0.60
CA SER A 115 -9.83 -8.76 0.79
C SER A 115 -11.10 -9.53 1.15
N VAL A 116 -12.06 -8.87 1.82
CA VAL A 116 -13.35 -9.46 2.24
C VAL A 116 -14.46 -9.34 1.20
N LEU A 117 -14.26 -8.53 0.16
CA LEU A 117 -15.18 -8.40 -0.96
C LEU A 117 -15.09 -9.59 -1.94
N PRO A 118 -16.16 -9.80 -2.75
CA PRO A 118 -16.09 -10.61 -3.96
C PRO A 118 -14.92 -10.18 -4.87
N ASP A 119 -14.32 -11.14 -5.58
CA ASP A 119 -13.08 -10.91 -6.32
C ASP A 119 -13.20 -9.90 -7.47
N ASP A 120 -14.38 -9.79 -8.08
CA ASP A 120 -14.69 -8.77 -9.08
C ASP A 120 -14.71 -7.36 -8.49
N GLN A 121 -15.38 -7.19 -7.34
CA GLN A 121 -15.41 -5.92 -6.61
C GLN A 121 -14.04 -5.53 -6.05
N ALA A 122 -13.27 -6.51 -5.56
CA ALA A 122 -11.91 -6.28 -5.10
C ALA A 122 -11.01 -5.74 -6.22
N LYS A 123 -11.11 -6.32 -7.44
CA LYS A 123 -10.39 -5.83 -8.62
C LYS A 123 -10.83 -4.44 -9.04
N GLU A 124 -12.14 -4.18 -9.04
CA GLU A 124 -12.68 -2.86 -9.35
C GLU A 124 -12.17 -1.81 -8.34
N GLY A 125 -12.14 -2.13 -7.05
CA GLY A 125 -11.55 -1.28 -6.01
C GLY A 125 -10.08 -0.96 -6.28
N LEU A 126 -9.26 -1.96 -6.62
CA LEU A 126 -7.86 -1.73 -7.00
C LEU A 126 -7.73 -0.87 -8.26
N LEU A 127 -8.60 -1.06 -9.27
CA LEU A 127 -8.60 -0.25 -10.48
C LEU A 127 -8.94 1.22 -10.20
N ASN A 128 -9.87 1.48 -9.28
CA ASN A 128 -10.24 2.84 -8.87
C ASN A 128 -9.07 3.61 -8.27
N VAL A 129 -8.16 2.92 -7.56
CA VAL A 129 -6.94 3.52 -6.98
C VAL A 129 -5.67 3.28 -7.81
N ALA A 130 -5.78 2.63 -8.98
CA ALA A 130 -4.62 2.26 -9.80
C ALA A 130 -3.72 3.44 -10.19
N PRO A 131 -4.23 4.65 -10.52
CA PRO A 131 -3.37 5.81 -10.76
C PRO A 131 -2.50 6.17 -9.55
N ILE A 132 -3.04 6.07 -8.33
CA ILE A 132 -2.33 6.33 -7.07
C ILE A 132 -1.26 5.26 -6.85
N LEU A 133 -1.61 3.98 -7.04
CA LEU A 133 -0.69 2.87 -6.90
C LEU A 133 0.49 2.97 -7.87
N ALA A 134 0.22 3.33 -9.13
CA ALA A 134 1.26 3.52 -10.14
C ALA A 134 2.19 4.69 -9.77
N LEU A 135 1.63 5.81 -9.32
CA LEU A 135 2.39 6.98 -8.88
C LEU A 135 3.31 6.67 -7.69
N LEU A 136 2.76 6.04 -6.64
CA LEU A 136 3.52 5.61 -5.47
C LEU A 136 4.60 4.59 -5.83
N GLY A 137 4.26 3.56 -6.61
CA GLY A 137 5.22 2.58 -7.11
C GLY A 137 6.36 3.24 -7.90
N GLY A 138 6.04 4.21 -8.76
CA GLY A 138 7.05 4.96 -9.52
C GLY A 138 7.98 5.79 -8.62
N ARG A 139 7.45 6.47 -7.61
CA ARG A 139 8.25 7.23 -6.61
C ARG A 139 9.16 6.32 -5.80
N LEU A 140 8.65 5.18 -5.35
CA LEU A 140 9.45 4.18 -4.63
C LEU A 140 10.57 3.62 -5.51
N LYS A 141 10.27 3.34 -6.78
CA LYS A 141 11.26 2.84 -7.75
C LYS A 141 12.35 3.87 -8.04
N GLN A 142 12.00 5.15 -8.18
CA GLN A 142 12.96 6.25 -8.32
C GLN A 142 13.90 6.37 -7.11
N ARG A 143 13.39 6.07 -5.91
CA ARG A 143 14.15 6.04 -4.65
C ARG A 143 14.87 4.72 -4.40
N GLU A 144 14.84 3.79 -5.36
CA GLU A 144 15.39 2.42 -5.24
C GLU A 144 14.82 1.63 -4.04
N ALA A 145 13.63 2.02 -3.55
CA ALA A 145 12.98 1.37 -2.42
C ALA A 145 12.23 0.11 -2.89
N PRO A 146 12.58 -1.09 -2.38
CA PRO A 146 12.09 -2.36 -2.93
C PRO A 146 10.57 -2.57 -2.79
N TRP A 147 9.91 -1.80 -1.92
CA TRP A 147 8.45 -1.84 -1.73
C TRP A 147 7.65 -1.52 -2.99
N TYR A 148 8.23 -0.92 -4.04
CA TYR A 148 7.54 -0.71 -5.32
C TYR A 148 6.95 -2.02 -5.89
N ALA A 149 7.56 -3.17 -5.59
CA ALA A 149 7.09 -4.48 -6.02
C ALA A 149 5.68 -4.79 -5.52
N LEU A 150 5.31 -4.34 -4.31
CA LEU A 150 3.97 -4.52 -3.76
C LEU A 150 2.92 -3.76 -4.59
N PHE A 151 3.26 -2.54 -5.04
CA PHE A 151 2.38 -1.71 -5.86
C PHE A 151 2.19 -2.31 -7.26
N ASP A 152 3.28 -2.77 -7.89
CA ASP A 152 3.20 -3.46 -9.19
C ASP A 152 2.39 -4.75 -9.09
N ALA A 153 2.52 -5.51 -7.99
CA ALA A 153 1.71 -6.70 -7.76
C ALA A 153 0.21 -6.37 -7.61
N LEU A 154 -0.15 -5.30 -6.88
CA LEU A 154 -1.54 -4.86 -6.78
C LEU A 154 -2.12 -4.45 -8.14
N LEU A 155 -1.36 -3.70 -8.94
CA LEU A 155 -1.76 -3.32 -10.29
C LEU A 155 -1.95 -4.54 -11.20
N GLN A 156 -1.06 -5.53 -11.10
CA GLN A 156 -1.17 -6.79 -11.83
C GLN A 156 -2.41 -7.60 -11.40
N LEU A 157 -2.68 -7.69 -10.10
CA LEU A 157 -3.85 -8.39 -9.56
C LEU A 157 -5.17 -7.73 -9.98
N ALA A 158 -5.17 -6.40 -10.13
CA ALA A 158 -6.28 -5.62 -10.64
C ALA A 158 -6.52 -5.80 -12.15
N GLY A 159 -5.52 -6.32 -12.89
CA GLY A 159 -5.53 -6.34 -14.36
C GLY A 159 -5.34 -4.95 -14.98
N SER A 160 -4.68 -4.04 -14.26
CA SER A 160 -4.37 -2.70 -14.75
C SER A 160 -3.32 -2.73 -15.86
N ILE A 161 -3.41 -1.78 -16.78
CA ILE A 161 -2.34 -1.51 -17.77
C ILE A 161 -1.23 -0.62 -17.18
N LEU A 162 -1.47 -0.01 -16.02
CA LEU A 162 -0.52 0.85 -15.35
C LEU A 162 0.52 0.01 -14.60
N SER A 163 1.69 0.60 -14.41
CA SER A 163 2.80 0.07 -13.60
C SER A 163 3.62 1.22 -13.03
N SER A 164 4.53 0.92 -12.11
CA SER A 164 5.54 1.86 -11.63
C SER A 164 6.33 2.53 -12.79
N ASP A 165 6.55 1.82 -13.88
CA ASP A 165 7.25 2.34 -15.08
C ASP A 165 6.37 3.25 -15.95
N SER A 166 5.04 3.13 -15.87
CA SER A 166 4.13 3.93 -16.68
C SER A 166 4.15 5.43 -16.34
N VAL A 167 4.59 5.77 -15.12
CA VAL A 167 4.60 7.14 -14.58
C VAL A 167 6.01 7.75 -14.49
N THR A 168 7.06 7.07 -14.99
CA THR A 168 8.46 7.51 -14.81
C THR A 168 8.71 8.95 -15.26
N LYS A 169 8.08 9.40 -16.36
CA LYS A 169 8.22 10.79 -16.84
C LYS A 169 7.63 11.81 -15.87
N GLN A 170 6.48 11.49 -15.27
CA GLN A 170 5.83 12.35 -14.29
C GLN A 170 6.68 12.43 -13.01
N VAL A 171 7.07 11.28 -12.48
CA VAL A 171 7.88 11.19 -11.25
C VAL A 171 9.24 11.88 -11.39
N ASN A 172 9.90 11.77 -12.55
CA ASN A 172 11.18 12.45 -12.80
C ASN A 172 11.09 13.98 -12.90
N SER A 173 9.88 14.53 -13.04
CA SER A 173 9.66 15.98 -13.05
C SER A 173 9.30 16.56 -11.68
N GLU A 174 9.07 15.70 -10.68
CA GLU A 174 8.76 16.11 -9.30
C GLU A 174 10.05 16.40 -8.52
N GLU A 175 10.05 17.46 -7.68
CA GLU A 175 11.13 17.66 -6.71
C GLU A 175 11.00 16.63 -5.59
N ARG A 176 12.15 16.13 -5.10
CA ARG A 176 12.18 15.16 -4.00
C ARG A 176 11.68 15.83 -2.72
N ASP A 177 10.59 15.30 -2.16
CA ASP A 177 10.10 15.69 -0.85
C ASP A 177 10.89 14.93 0.24
N ASP A 178 11.76 15.67 0.92
CA ASP A 178 12.52 15.23 2.11
C ASP A 178 11.99 15.93 3.39
N THR A 179 10.74 16.40 3.38
CA THR A 179 10.16 17.10 4.53
C THR A 179 10.11 16.18 5.77
N PRO A 180 10.55 16.65 6.95
CA PRO A 180 10.47 15.86 8.19
C PRO A 180 9.01 15.49 8.55
N PRO A 181 8.77 14.36 9.22
CA PRO A 181 7.45 14.02 9.73
C PRO A 181 6.94 15.13 10.67
N GLY A 182 5.73 15.64 10.43
CA GLY A 182 5.03 16.56 11.35
C GLY A 182 5.20 18.07 11.12
N ALA A 183 5.63 18.51 9.93
CA ALA A 183 5.64 19.93 9.54
C ALA A 183 4.30 20.43 8.96
#